data_AF-C4G9U2-F1
#
_entry.id   AF-C4G9U2-F1
#
_cell.length_a   1.000
_cell.length_b   1.000
_cell.length_c   1.000
_cell.angle_alpha   90.00
_cell.angle_beta   90.00
_cell.angle_gamma   90.00
#
_symmetry.space_group_name_H-M   'P 1'
#
loop_
_entity.id
_entity.type
_entity.pdbx_description
1 polymer ?
#
loop_
_entity_poly.entity_id
_entity_poly.type
_entity_poly.pdbx_seq_one_letter_code
_entity_poly.pdbx_strand_id
1 'polypeptide(L)'
;MIMVRFWKAHLSMAIHSTIENKNRILYSNKYIRRCAMLAVNYTTMRNKLKDYCDLVTDQGETIIVTRKADRNVVVLSLEQYNAMEKEIRNAQYLAKLDRSFRQLEAGQGQIHELIED
;
A
#
# COMPACT_ATOMS: atom_id res chain seq x y z
N MET A 1 -42.20 -8.22 -13.38
CA MET A 1 -41.23 -8.93 -12.50
C MET A 1 -39.79 -8.93 -13.05
N ILE A 2 -39.58 -9.06 -14.37
CA ILE A 2 -38.23 -9.10 -15.00
C ILE A 2 -37.51 -7.74 -14.95
N MET A 3 -38.21 -6.62 -15.20
CA MET A 3 -37.60 -5.28 -15.19
C MET A 3 -37.03 -4.85 -13.83
N VAL A 4 -37.64 -5.25 -12.71
CA VAL A 4 -37.17 -4.89 -11.37
C VAL A 4 -35.84 -5.59 -11.05
N ARG A 5 -35.66 -6.84 -11.50
CA ARG A 5 -34.39 -7.57 -11.33
C ARG A 5 -33.27 -6.96 -12.19
N PHE A 6 -33.61 -6.50 -13.40
CA PHE A 6 -32.66 -5.86 -14.30
C PHE A 6 -32.16 -4.51 -13.75
N TRP A 7 -33.07 -3.69 -13.22
CA TRP A 7 -32.71 -2.41 -12.64
C TRP A 7 -31.90 -2.55 -11.35
N LYS A 8 -32.22 -3.54 -10.51
CA LYS A 8 -31.48 -3.83 -9.27
C LYS A 8 -30.04 -4.28 -9.55
N ALA A 9 -29.81 -5.07 -10.60
CA ALA A 9 -28.47 -5.50 -11.00
C ALA A 9 -27.63 -4.32 -11.52
N HIS A 10 -28.22 -3.46 -12.36
CA HIS A 10 -27.53 -2.28 -12.90
C HIS A 10 -27.19 -1.26 -11.82
N LEU A 11 -28.12 -1.03 -10.87
CA LEU A 11 -27.88 -0.16 -9.72
C LEU A 11 -26.79 -0.73 -8.80
N SER A 12 -26.78 -2.05 -8.59
CA SER A 12 -25.77 -2.71 -7.77
C SER A 12 -24.37 -2.64 -8.38
N MET A 13 -24.24 -2.84 -9.70
CA MET A 13 -22.95 -2.69 -10.40
C MET A 13 -22.44 -1.24 -10.35
N ALA A 14 -23.33 -0.26 -10.55
CA ALA A 14 -22.97 1.15 -10.48
C ALA A 14 -22.54 1.59 -9.07
N ILE A 15 -23.19 1.05 -8.03
CA ILE A 15 -22.80 1.30 -6.64
C ILE A 15 -21.43 0.68 -6.34
N HIS A 16 -21.19 -0.57 -6.74
CA HIS A 16 -19.92 -1.26 -6.52
C HIS A 16 -18.75 -0.52 -7.22
N SER A 17 -18.91 -0.15 -8.49
CA SER A 17 -17.90 0.60 -9.23
C SER A 17 -17.63 1.99 -8.64
N THR A 18 -18.66 2.64 -8.08
CA THR A 18 -18.52 3.97 -7.46
C THR A 18 -17.81 3.88 -6.10
N ILE A 19 -18.06 2.84 -5.32
CA ILE A 19 -17.39 2.58 -4.04
C ILE A 19 -15.92 2.23 -4.27
N GLU A 20 -15.62 1.35 -5.22
CA GLU A 20 -14.24 1.01 -5.59
C GLU A 20 -13.46 2.24 -6.08
N ASN A 21 -14.08 3.10 -6.88
CA ASN A 21 -13.42 4.28 -7.43
C ASN A 21 -13.20 5.36 -6.34
N LYS A 22 -14.17 5.57 -5.44
CA LYS A 22 -13.99 6.45 -4.26
C LYS A 22 -12.90 5.93 -3.34
N ASN A 23 -12.86 4.63 -3.05
CA ASN A 23 -11.80 4.04 -2.25
C ASN A 23 -10.44 4.23 -2.94
N ARG A 24 -10.32 3.96 -4.24
CA ARG A 24 -9.08 4.17 -5.01
C ARG A 24 -8.58 5.63 -4.94
N ILE A 25 -9.48 6.60 -5.04
CA ILE A 25 -9.15 8.03 -4.95
C ILE A 25 -8.77 8.43 -3.52
N LEU A 26 -9.47 7.93 -2.50
CA LEU A 26 -9.18 8.20 -1.09
C LEU A 26 -7.87 7.56 -0.63
N TYR A 27 -7.58 6.32 -1.04
CA TYR A 27 -6.29 5.65 -0.82
C TYR A 27 -5.17 6.31 -1.63
N SER A 28 -5.44 6.85 -2.81
CA SER A 28 -4.43 7.62 -3.55
C SER A 28 -4.08 8.93 -2.84
N ASN A 29 -5.08 9.71 -2.42
CA ASN A 29 -4.86 11.07 -1.91
C ASN A 29 -4.26 11.11 -0.48
N LYS A 30 -4.46 10.06 0.33
CA LYS A 30 -3.89 9.94 1.68
C LYS A 30 -2.39 9.65 1.70
N TYR A 31 -1.84 9.08 0.63
CA TYR A 31 -0.43 8.68 0.53
C TYR A 31 0.38 9.54 -0.45
N ILE A 32 -0.23 10.52 -1.13
CA ILE A 32 0.49 11.57 -1.87
C ILE A 32 0.98 12.62 -0.86
N ARG A 33 1.82 12.20 0.09
CA ARG A 33 2.84 13.12 0.59
C ARG A 33 3.81 13.32 -0.56
N ARG A 34 4.14 14.58 -0.86
CA ARG A 34 5.11 14.92 -1.91
C ARG A 34 6.46 14.31 -1.53
N CYS A 35 6.70 13.09 -1.96
CA CYS A 35 7.97 12.40 -1.83
C CYS A 35 8.85 12.95 -2.93
N ALA A 36 9.57 14.05 -2.66
CA ALA A 36 10.67 14.41 -3.52
C ALA A 36 11.76 13.33 -3.33
N MET A 37 12.33 12.89 -4.45
CA MET A 37 13.35 11.86 -4.48
C MET A 37 14.65 12.52 -4.91
N LEU A 38 15.64 12.52 -4.03
CA LEU A 38 16.92 13.18 -4.26
C LEU A 38 17.99 12.15 -4.61
N ALA A 39 18.63 12.29 -5.77
CA ALA A 39 19.77 11.45 -6.15
C ALA A 39 21.10 12.15 -5.80
N VAL A 40 21.96 11.48 -5.04
CA VAL A 40 23.27 11.99 -4.62
C VAL A 40 24.37 10.98 -4.88
N ASN A 41 25.56 11.47 -5.24
CA ASN A 41 26.74 10.62 -5.34
C ASN A 41 27.23 10.21 -3.94
N TYR A 42 27.82 9.01 -3.82
CA TYR A 42 28.42 8.49 -2.59
C TYR A 42 29.37 9.49 -1.91
N THR A 43 30.25 10.14 -2.68
CA THR A 43 31.23 11.09 -2.12
C THR A 43 30.55 12.29 -1.48
N THR A 44 29.50 12.82 -2.11
CA THR A 44 28.73 13.95 -1.58
C THR A 44 27.98 13.56 -0.31
N MET A 45 27.35 12.38 -0.31
CA MET A 45 26.65 11.84 0.85
C MET A 45 27.59 11.65 2.04
N ARG A 46 28.79 11.10 1.82
CA ARG A 46 29.79 10.90 2.86
C ARG A 46 30.22 12.22 3.51
N ASN A 47 30.41 13.27 2.71
CA ASN A 47 30.90 14.56 3.21
C ASN A 47 29.82 15.34 3.99
N LYS A 48 28.54 15.11 3.69
CA LYS A 48 27.39 15.80 4.31
C LYS A 48 26.38 14.84 4.94
N LEU A 49 26.88 13.76 5.54
CA LEU A 49 26.03 12.66 5.99
C LEU A 49 24.97 13.13 6.99
N LYS A 50 25.35 14.00 7.93
CA LYS A 50 24.44 14.54 8.93
C LYS A 50 23.28 15.30 8.29
N ASP A 51 23.58 16.27 7.43
CA ASP A 51 22.57 17.10 6.76
C ASP A 51 21.55 16.25 5.99
N TYR A 52 22.00 15.17 5.33
CA TYR A 52 21.13 14.27 4.61
C TYR A 52 20.29 13.37 5.53
N CYS A 53 20.82 12.94 6.68
CA CYS A 53 20.04 12.21 7.67
C CYS A 53 18.94 13.10 8.29
N ASP A 54 19.27 14.36 8.58
CA ASP A 54 18.32 15.35 9.10
C ASP A 54 17.23 15.62 8.04
N LEU A 55 17.61 15.75 6.76
CA LEU A 55 16.68 15.90 5.63
C LEU A 55 15.69 14.71 5.53
N VAL A 56 16.19 13.49 5.62
CA VAL A 56 15.38 12.26 5.55
C VAL A 56 14.42 12.15 6.74
N THR A 57 14.87 12.56 7.93
CA THR A 57 14.08 12.44 9.16
C THR A 57 13.04 13.55 9.29
N ASP A 58 13.43 14.80 9.07
CA ASP A 58 12.58 15.97 9.34
C ASP A 58 11.67 16.31 8.16
N GLN A 59 12.16 16.17 6.93
CA GLN A 59 11.41 16.51 5.72
C GLN A 59 10.76 15.28 5.07
N GLY A 60 11.14 14.06 5.49
CA GLY A 60 10.62 12.81 4.92
C GLY A 60 11.09 12.58 3.48
N GLU A 61 12.22 13.17 3.09
CA GLU A 61 12.80 13.01 1.76
C GLU A 61 13.38 11.60 1.58
N THR A 62 13.26 11.04 0.37
CA THR A 62 13.90 9.76 0.02
C THR A 62 15.18 10.04 -0.77
N ILE A 63 16.31 9.52 -0.28
CA ILE A 63 17.61 9.76 -0.92
C ILE A 63 18.09 8.50 -1.63
N ILE A 64 18.40 8.61 -2.92
CA ILE A 64 19.11 7.59 -3.68
C ILE A 64 20.60 7.92 -3.70
N VAL A 65 21.41 7.04 -3.13
CA VAL A 65 22.86 7.10 -3.20
C VAL A 65 23.32 6.32 -4.42
N THR A 66 23.79 7.05 -5.43
CA THR A 66 24.31 6.44 -6.67
C THR A 66 25.74 5.94 -6.48
N ARG A 67 26.04 4.73 -6.96
CA ARG A 67 27.38 4.13 -6.94
C ARG A 67 27.79 3.67 -8.34
N LYS A 68 29.09 3.48 -8.54
CA LYS A 68 29.61 2.86 -9.77
C LYS A 68 29.02 1.45 -9.94
N ALA A 69 28.80 1.04 -11.19
CA ALA A 69 28.21 -0.25 -11.56
C ALA A 69 26.75 -0.46 -11.08
N ASP A 70 25.95 0.62 -11.06
CA ASP A 70 24.49 0.60 -10.79
C ASP A 70 24.07 -0.04 -9.46
N ARG A 71 24.99 -0.20 -8.52
CA ARG A 71 24.75 -0.71 -7.17
C ARG A 71 24.25 0.40 -6.24
N ASN A 72 23.12 0.99 -6.58
CA ASN A 72 22.55 2.13 -5.86
C ASN A 72 21.88 1.69 -4.54
N VAL A 73 21.86 2.58 -3.55
CA VAL A 73 21.23 2.34 -2.25
C VAL A 73 20.21 3.43 -1.99
N VAL A 74 19.11 3.09 -1.31
CA VAL A 74 18.08 4.05 -0.89
C VAL A 74 18.19 4.27 0.61
N VAL A 75 18.11 5.53 1.03
CA VAL A 75 18.07 5.94 2.44
C VAL A 75 16.69 6.52 2.72
N LEU A 76 16.07 6.02 3.79
CA LEU A 76 14.72 6.34 4.26
C LEU A 76 14.76 6.55 5.78
N SER A 77 13.77 7.28 6.30
CA SER A 77 13.63 7.37 7.76
C SER A 77 13.12 6.04 8.31
N LEU A 78 13.44 5.77 9.58
CA LEU A 78 12.98 4.54 10.24
C LEU A 78 11.45 4.46 10.28
N GLU A 79 10.78 5.59 10.48
CA GLU A 79 9.32 5.67 10.46
C GLU A 79 8.75 5.26 9.09
N GLN A 80 9.32 5.80 8.00
CA GLN A 80 8.91 5.46 6.64
C GLN A 80 9.12 3.97 6.34
N TYR A 81 10.28 3.43 6.72
CA TYR A 81 10.58 2.01 6.56
C TYR A 81 9.56 1.13 7.31
N ASN A 82 9.28 1.43 8.58
CA ASN A 82 8.34 0.68 9.40
C ASN A 82 6.91 0.76 8.86
N ALA A 83 6.49 1.93 8.36
CA ALA A 83 5.20 2.11 7.73
C ALA A 83 5.08 1.25 6.45
N MET A 84 6.09 1.27 5.59
CA MET A 84 6.14 0.44 4.38
C MET A 84 6.08 -1.06 4.71
N GLU A 85 6.89 -1.51 5.67
CA GLU A 85 6.90 -2.90 6.14
C GLU A 85 5.53 -3.34 6.66
N LYS A 86 4.85 -2.47 7.41
CA LYS A 86 3.49 -2.74 7.91
C LYS A 86 2.48 -2.86 6.76
N GLU A 87 2.54 -1.97 5.78
CA GLU A 87 1.65 -2.01 4.62
C GLU A 87 1.89 -3.26 3.75
N ILE A 88 3.14 -3.68 3.57
CA ILE A 88 3.48 -4.92 2.86
C ILE A 88 2.87 -6.13 3.56
N ARG A 89 3.03 -6.24 4.88
CA ARG A 89 2.39 -7.33 5.66
C ARG A 89 0.87 -7.27 5.60
N ASN A 90 0.30 -6.06 5.64
CA ASN A 90 -1.14 -5.87 5.52
C ASN A 90 -1.66 -6.28 4.13
N ALA A 91 -0.95 -5.95 3.05
CA ALA A 91 -1.30 -6.36 1.69
C ALA A 91 -1.34 -7.89 1.53
N GLN A 92 -0.36 -8.59 2.12
CA GLN A 92 -0.37 -10.06 2.16
C GLN A 92 -1.57 -10.62 2.93
N TYR A 93 -1.94 -9.98 4.04
CA TYR A 93 -3.12 -10.35 4.82
C TYR A 93 -4.42 -10.12 4.04
N LEU A 94 -4.56 -8.97 3.38
CA LEU A 94 -5.71 -8.66 2.52
C LEU A 94 -5.84 -9.67 1.37
N ALA A 95 -4.73 -10.11 0.77
CA ALA A 95 -4.74 -11.17 -0.25
C ALA A 95 -5.24 -12.52 0.29
N LYS A 96 -4.93 -12.85 1.55
CA LYS A 96 -5.49 -14.05 2.22
C LYS A 96 -6.99 -13.92 2.41
N LEU A 97 -7.47 -12.75 2.86
CA LEU A 97 -8.90 -12.51 3.03
C LEU A 97 -9.65 -12.62 1.70
N ASP A 98 -9.13 -12.01 0.64
CA ASP A 98 -9.68 -12.10 -0.71
C ASP A 98 -9.77 -13.56 -1.19
N ARG A 99 -8.74 -14.37 -0.94
CA ARG A 99 -8.77 -15.82 -1.20
C ARG A 99 -9.86 -16.52 -0.39
N SER A 100 -9.97 -16.24 0.91
CA SER A 100 -10.99 -16.85 1.77
C SER A 100 -12.40 -16.49 1.32
N PHE A 101 -12.66 -15.25 0.92
CA PHE A 101 -13.94 -14.82 0.37
C PHE A 101 -14.29 -15.60 -0.90
N ARG A 102 -13.34 -15.75 -1.85
CA ARG A 102 -13.55 -16.56 -3.05
C ARG A 102 -13.89 -18.02 -2.74
N GLN A 103 -13.27 -18.60 -1.71
CA GLN A 103 -13.58 -19.98 -1.29
C GLN A 103 -14.99 -20.09 -0.71
N LEU A 104 -15.43 -19.11 0.06
CA LEU A 104 -16.79 -19.06 0.59
C LEU A 104 -17.83 -18.88 -0.51
N GLU A 105 -17.59 -17.97 -1.47
CA GLU A 105 -18.45 -17.78 -2.64
C GLU A 105 -18.53 -19.02 -3.52
N ALA A 106 -17.43 -19.79 -3.62
CA ALA A 106 -17.39 -21.08 -4.32
C ALA A 106 -17.99 -22.25 -3.52
N GLY A 107 -18.52 -22.01 -2.31
CA GLY A 107 -19.14 -23.04 -1.47
C GLY A 107 -18.15 -24.01 -0.81
N GLN A 108 -16.86 -23.66 -0.75
CA GLN A 108 -15.79 -24.49 -0.16
C GLN A 108 -15.60 -24.24 1.35
N GLY A 109 -16.49 -23.48 1.98
CA GLY A 109 -16.45 -23.23 3.42
C GLY A 109 -16.88 -24.45 4.24
N GLN A 110 -16.30 -24.60 5.44
CA GLN A 110 -16.68 -25.64 6.39
C GLN A 110 -17.25 -24.99 7.65
N ILE A 111 -18.44 -25.43 8.07
CA ILE A 111 -19.06 -24.98 9.32
C ILE A 111 -18.44 -25.78 10.47
N HIS A 112 -17.95 -25.08 11.47
CA HIS A 112 -17.45 -25.67 12.71
C HIS A 112 -18.20 -25.05 13.88
N GLU A 113 -18.53 -25.86 14.89
CA GLU A 113 -19.06 -25.35 16.16
C GLU A 113 -17.95 -24.61 16.92
N LEU A 114 -18.35 -23.62 17.73
CA LEU A 114 -17.42 -22.90 18.59
C LEU A 114 -16.86 -23.86 19.63
N ILE A 115 -15.54 -23.89 19.79
CA ILE A 115 -14.90 -24.63 20.86
C ILE A 115 -14.89 -23.70 22.08
N GLU A 116 -15.61 -24.07 23.14
CA GLU A 116 -15.57 -23.38 24.43
C GLU A 116 -14.44 -24.01 25.27
N ASP A 117 -13.60 -23.16 25.89
CA ASP A 117 -12.49 -23.56 26.79
C ASP A 117 -13.00 -24.03 28.16
#